data_AF-X0WC27-F1
#
_entry.id   AF-X0WC27-F1
#
_cell.length_a   1.000
_cell.length_b   1.000
_cell.length_c   1.000
_cell.angle_alpha   90.00
_cell.angle_beta   90.00
_cell.angle_gamma   90.00
#
_symmetry.space_group_name_H-M   'P 1'
#
loop_
_entity.id
_entity.type
_entity.pdbx_description
1 polymer ?
#
loop_
_entity_poly.entity_id
_entity_poly.type
_entity_poly.pdbx_seq_one_letter_code
_entity_poly.pdbx_strand_id
1 'polypeptide(L)'
;YRSGTALGAVWGSKNLKAVVVRGTKGVKVHDAEKILELNKQMISVLEEKLKDYIEWCKANGREYLPYPKYALGVDAVDEYLVQQEKAFTGHFKGIEWADLEKTRAVPYLKKRMVRQTGCCPLSCIGLMKVPGVGTSVMRCDPFWWPWQLYLTDLDKSFEATRLCSDYGMDNQDIVTPVSWLMQLYEDGIITEDDTDGVPMEWGSGDALIHVIHSVANRKGFGDALADGILNLAKKLGPKAEALLIHRRGIVPNSDEFRNQTG
;
A
#
# COMPACT_ATOMS: atom_id res chain seq x y z
N TYR A 1 13.96 -1.19 -4.51
CA TYR A 1 13.52 -0.82 -3.16
C TYR A 1 12.05 -1.17 -3.03
N ARG A 2 11.76 -2.42 -2.68
CA ARG A 2 10.43 -2.79 -2.20
C ARG A 2 10.47 -2.59 -0.68
N SER A 3 9.42 -2.01 -0.13
CA SER A 3 9.17 -2.04 1.30
C SER A 3 9.09 -3.52 1.75
N GLY A 4 9.42 -3.80 3.01
CA GLY A 4 9.64 -5.17 3.52
C GLY A 4 11.06 -5.43 4.02
N THR A 5 11.89 -4.39 4.13
CA THR A 5 13.20 -4.47 4.81
C THR A 5 13.19 -3.56 6.01
N ALA A 6 13.52 -4.11 7.18
CA ALA A 6 13.50 -3.44 8.49
C ALA A 6 14.59 -2.36 8.66
N LEU A 7 14.94 -1.63 7.60
CA LEU A 7 15.97 -0.59 7.61
C LEU A 7 15.64 0.52 8.61
N GLY A 8 14.36 0.89 8.73
CA GLY A 8 13.89 1.86 9.72
C GLY A 8 14.17 1.40 11.17
N ALA A 9 13.96 0.12 11.46
CA ALA A 9 14.29 -0.45 12.77
C ALA A 9 15.80 -0.46 13.04
N VAL A 10 16.63 -0.72 12.03
CA VAL A 10 18.11 -0.64 12.14
C VAL A 10 18.58 0.78 12.44
N TRP A 11 17.91 1.81 11.92
CA TRP A 11 18.20 3.20 12.27
C TRP A 11 17.79 3.50 13.71
N GLY A 12 16.58 3.07 14.10
CA GLY A 12 16.07 3.23 15.46
C GLY A 12 16.97 2.58 16.52
N SER A 13 17.47 1.37 16.27
CA SER A 13 18.39 0.66 17.20
C SER A 13 19.73 1.35 17.39
N LYS A 14 20.10 2.27 16.48
CA LYS A 14 21.29 3.11 16.56
C LYS A 14 20.99 4.52 17.08
N ASN A 15 19.77 4.78 17.55
CA ASN A 15 19.29 6.10 17.95
C ASN A 15 19.45 7.16 16.83
N LEU A 16 19.40 6.74 15.55
CA LEU A 16 19.51 7.64 14.40
C LEU A 16 18.11 8.06 13.95
N LYS A 17 17.70 9.29 14.29
CA LYS A 17 16.37 9.80 13.94
C LYS A 17 16.24 10.25 12.48
N ALA A 18 17.26 10.92 11.95
CA ALA A 18 17.22 11.49 10.60
C ALA A 18 18.63 11.76 10.06
N VAL A 19 18.74 11.83 8.73
CA VAL A 19 19.92 12.32 8.02
C VAL A 19 19.48 13.51 7.16
N VAL A 20 20.07 14.68 7.40
CA VAL A 20 19.77 15.92 6.67
C VAL A 20 20.94 16.24 5.76
N VAL A 21 20.67 16.42 4.46
CA VAL A 21 21.70 16.68 3.45
C VAL A 21 21.33 17.92 2.65
N ARG A 22 22.29 18.82 2.44
CA ARG A 22 22.20 19.95 1.52
C ARG A 22 23.47 19.99 0.67
N GLY A 23 23.31 19.99 -0.66
CA GLY A 23 24.41 20.08 -1.61
C GLY A 23 24.18 21.18 -2.63
N THR A 24 25.25 21.88 -2.99
CA THR A 24 25.25 22.94 -4.03
C THR A 24 26.34 22.74 -5.09
N LYS A 25 27.12 21.66 -4.99
CA LYS A 25 28.17 21.33 -5.94
C LYS A 25 27.57 20.66 -7.18
N GLY A 26 28.17 20.91 -8.35
CA GLY A 26 27.82 20.21 -9.59
C GLY A 26 28.26 18.75 -9.56
N VAL A 27 27.58 17.91 -10.35
CA VAL A 27 27.96 16.51 -10.57
C VAL A 27 28.78 16.44 -11.86
N LYS A 28 30.01 15.93 -11.79
CA LYS A 28 30.85 15.74 -12.98
C LYS A 28 30.35 14.53 -13.76
N VAL A 29 30.08 14.73 -15.04
CA VAL A 29 29.66 13.68 -15.99
C VAL A 29 30.66 13.60 -17.14
N HIS A 30 30.70 12.46 -17.83
CA HIS A 30 31.63 12.24 -18.94
C HIS A 30 31.29 13.10 -20.16
N ASP A 31 30.01 13.13 -20.55
CA ASP A 31 29.50 13.90 -21.69
C ASP A 31 28.16 14.53 -21.32
N ALA A 32 28.18 15.84 -21.04
CA ALA A 32 26.99 16.57 -20.59
C ALA A 32 25.99 16.83 -21.73
N GLU A 33 26.48 17.04 -22.95
CA GLU A 33 25.64 17.31 -24.12
C GLU A 33 24.84 16.07 -24.49
N LYS A 34 25.50 14.90 -24.50
CA LYS A 34 24.81 13.64 -24.79
C LYS A 34 23.76 13.29 -23.75
N ILE A 35 24.03 13.52 -22.46
CA ILE A 35 23.03 13.31 -21.40
C ILE A 35 21.81 14.20 -21.61
N LEU A 36 22.01 15.47 -21.99
CA LEU A 36 20.90 16.38 -22.25
C LEU A 36 20.06 15.95 -23.47
N GLU A 37 20.72 15.46 -24.53
CA GLU A 37 20.05 14.89 -25.70
C GLU A 37 19.17 13.69 -25.32
N LEU A 38 19.73 12.73 -24.59
CA LEU A 38 19.02 11.52 -24.14
C LEU A 38 17.84 11.86 -23.21
N ASN A 39 18.00 12.85 -22.32
CA ASN A 39 16.91 13.30 -21.46
C ASN A 39 15.73 13.87 -22.26
N LYS A 40 16.01 14.64 -23.33
CA LYS A 40 14.96 15.17 -24.22
C LYS A 40 14.24 14.05 -24.96
N GLN A 41 14.98 13.04 -25.45
CA GLN A 41 14.40 11.86 -26.09
C GLN A 41 13.51 11.07 -25.13
N MET A 42 13.92 10.91 -23.87
CA MET A 42 13.10 10.23 -22.86
C MET A 42 11.81 11.02 -22.58
N ILE A 43 11.89 12.35 -22.47
CA ILE A 43 10.70 13.20 -22.25
C ILE A 43 9.73 13.07 -23.42
N SER A 44 10.20 13.10 -24.68
CA SER A 44 9.30 12.96 -25.84
C SER A 44 8.58 11.61 -25.87
N VAL A 45 9.26 10.52 -25.48
CA VAL A 45 8.63 9.19 -25.37
C VAL A 45 7.53 9.19 -24.29
N LEU A 46 7.77 9.83 -23.14
CA LEU A 46 6.77 9.92 -22.08
C LEU A 46 5.54 10.73 -22.50
N GLU A 47 5.75 11.84 -23.22
CA GLU A 47 4.67 12.68 -23.75
C GLU A 47 3.82 11.94 -24.80
N GLU A 48 4.46 11.17 -25.69
CA GLU A 48 3.76 10.33 -26.67
C GLU A 48 2.92 9.25 -25.97
N LYS A 49 3.50 8.51 -25.02
CA LYS A 49 2.78 7.48 -24.25
C LYS A 49 1.61 8.04 -23.44
N LEU A 50 1.73 9.26 -22.93
CA LEU A 50 0.62 9.94 -22.25
C LEU A 50 -0.52 10.26 -23.23
N LYS A 51 -0.20 10.71 -24.46
CA LYS A 51 -1.23 10.98 -25.48
C LYS A 51 -1.97 9.70 -25.87
N ASP A 52 -1.24 8.62 -26.18
CA ASP A 52 -1.81 7.31 -26.52
C ASP A 52 -2.81 6.85 -25.43
N TYR A 53 -2.42 7.00 -24.17
CA TYR A 53 -3.23 6.61 -23.03
C TYR A 53 -4.51 7.47 -22.90
N ILE A 54 -4.41 8.80 -23.04
CA ILE A 54 -5.58 9.69 -22.98
C ILE A 54 -6.57 9.35 -24.11
N GLU A 55 -6.07 9.06 -25.30
CA GLU A 55 -6.90 8.64 -26.44
C GLU A 55 -7.60 7.32 -26.17
N TRP A 56 -6.88 6.33 -25.63
CA TRP A 56 -7.48 5.05 -25.20
C TRP A 56 -8.59 5.25 -24.16
N CYS A 57 -8.37 6.09 -23.14
CA CYS A 57 -9.41 6.38 -22.13
C CYS A 57 -10.67 6.97 -22.76
N LYS A 58 -10.51 7.96 -23.64
CA LYS A 58 -11.64 8.59 -24.34
C LYS A 58 -12.40 7.56 -25.19
N ALA A 59 -11.68 6.70 -25.91
CA ALA A 59 -12.28 5.67 -26.75
C ALA A 59 -13.07 4.61 -25.95
N ASN A 60 -12.70 4.39 -24.68
CA ASN A 60 -13.33 3.39 -23.80
C ASN A 60 -14.26 4.00 -22.74
N GLY A 61 -14.58 5.29 -22.83
CA GLY A 61 -15.45 5.97 -21.85
C GLY A 61 -14.89 6.01 -20.43
N ARG A 62 -13.56 5.93 -20.27
CA ARG A 62 -12.88 5.92 -18.97
C ARG A 62 -12.50 7.33 -18.53
N GLU A 63 -12.67 7.61 -17.24
CA GLU A 63 -12.11 8.81 -16.63
C GLU A 63 -10.58 8.71 -16.53
N TYR A 64 -9.89 9.84 -16.65
CA TYR A 64 -8.42 9.91 -16.54
C TYR A 64 -7.96 11.13 -15.75
N LEU A 65 -6.72 11.06 -15.26
CA LEU A 65 -6.00 12.18 -14.65
C LEU A 65 -4.86 12.66 -15.59
N PRO A 66 -4.52 13.96 -15.59
CA PRO A 66 -3.65 14.58 -16.58
C PRO A 66 -2.20 14.05 -16.62
N TYR A 67 -1.67 13.46 -15.54
CA TYR A 67 -0.44 12.66 -15.60
C TYR A 67 -0.71 11.20 -15.23
N PRO A 68 -0.25 10.24 -16.06
CA PRO A 68 -1.01 9.04 -16.30
C PRO A 68 -0.63 7.90 -15.37
N LYS A 69 0.26 8.04 -14.38
CA LYS A 69 0.46 6.89 -13.47
C LYS A 69 -0.71 6.68 -12.52
N TYR A 70 -1.48 7.73 -12.19
CA TYR A 70 -2.75 7.56 -11.49
C TYR A 70 -3.90 7.10 -12.38
N ALA A 71 -3.64 7.06 -13.70
CA ALA A 71 -4.62 6.75 -14.71
C ALA A 71 -4.30 5.39 -15.38
N LEU A 72 -3.04 4.93 -15.38
CA LEU A 72 -2.55 3.62 -15.84
C LEU A 72 -3.02 2.44 -14.97
N GLY A 73 -4.12 2.60 -14.25
CA GLY A 73 -4.71 1.58 -13.41
C GLY A 73 -4.48 1.89 -11.96
N VAL A 74 -5.42 2.62 -11.38
CA VAL A 74 -5.91 2.11 -10.11
C VAL A 74 -7.22 1.40 -10.40
N ASP A 75 -8.16 1.99 -11.15
CA ASP A 75 -9.35 1.24 -11.62
C ASP A 75 -8.99 0.08 -12.56
N ALA A 76 -7.96 0.23 -13.41
CA ALA A 76 -7.44 -0.86 -14.24
C ALA A 76 -6.50 -1.82 -13.50
N VAL A 77 -5.98 -1.43 -12.33
CA VAL A 77 -5.21 -2.32 -11.43
C VAL A 77 -6.19 -3.10 -10.56
N ASP A 78 -7.22 -2.46 -10.02
CA ASP A 78 -8.36 -3.09 -9.37
C ASP A 78 -9.05 -4.06 -10.34
N GLU A 79 -9.34 -3.65 -11.58
CA GLU A 79 -9.85 -4.57 -12.61
C GLU A 79 -8.84 -5.64 -12.98
N TYR A 80 -7.56 -5.33 -13.16
CA TYR A 80 -6.55 -6.35 -13.47
C TYR A 80 -6.36 -7.35 -12.32
N LEU A 81 -6.42 -6.91 -11.07
CA LEU A 81 -6.24 -7.77 -9.91
C LEU A 81 -7.48 -8.58 -9.64
N VAL A 82 -8.67 -7.96 -9.69
CA VAL A 82 -9.96 -8.65 -9.57
C VAL A 82 -10.20 -9.60 -10.74
N GLN A 83 -10.09 -9.15 -11.99
CA GLN A 83 -10.38 -9.98 -13.18
C GLN A 83 -9.35 -11.09 -13.41
N GLN A 84 -8.11 -10.89 -12.98
CA GLN A 84 -7.08 -11.92 -13.10
C GLN A 84 -6.86 -12.68 -11.79
N GLU A 85 -7.70 -12.47 -10.78
CA GLU A 85 -7.55 -13.03 -9.42
C GLU A 85 -6.10 -12.99 -8.94
N LYS A 86 -5.42 -11.85 -9.15
CA LYS A 86 -3.99 -11.68 -8.90
C LYS A 86 -3.69 -11.22 -7.47
N ALA A 87 -4.68 -11.17 -6.60
CA ALA A 87 -4.50 -10.90 -5.18
C ALA A 87 -5.17 -11.96 -4.30
N PHE A 88 -4.83 -11.95 -3.01
CA PHE A 88 -5.42 -12.86 -2.04
C PHE A 88 -5.80 -12.14 -0.75
N THR A 89 -6.80 -12.70 -0.08
CA THR A 89 -7.31 -12.28 1.24
C THR A 89 -7.16 -13.43 2.22
N GLY A 90 -6.71 -13.13 3.45
CA GLY A 90 -6.39 -14.10 4.48
C GLY A 90 -5.44 -15.18 3.96
N HIS A 91 -5.78 -16.44 4.22
CA HIS A 91 -5.13 -17.62 3.70
C HIS A 91 -5.77 -18.00 2.36
N PHE A 92 -5.44 -17.24 1.32
CA PHE A 92 -5.73 -17.64 -0.06
C PHE A 92 -7.22 -17.81 -0.40
N LYS A 93 -8.12 -17.10 0.31
CA LYS A 93 -9.59 -17.15 0.11
C LYS A 93 -10.07 -16.54 -1.22
N GLY A 94 -9.16 -15.95 -2.02
CA GLY A 94 -9.49 -15.23 -3.25
C GLY A 94 -9.95 -13.79 -3.00
N ILE A 95 -10.29 -13.07 -4.07
CA ILE A 95 -10.75 -11.67 -4.07
C ILE A 95 -12.14 -11.61 -4.72
N GLU A 96 -13.14 -12.17 -4.04
CA GLU A 96 -14.53 -11.80 -4.34
C GLU A 96 -14.77 -10.40 -3.79
N TRP A 97 -14.43 -9.40 -4.61
CA TRP A 97 -14.57 -8.00 -4.22
C TRP A 97 -15.99 -7.50 -4.50
N ALA A 98 -16.89 -7.70 -3.53
CA ALA A 98 -18.33 -7.43 -3.68
C ALA A 98 -18.66 -5.95 -3.99
N ASP A 99 -17.77 -5.01 -3.67
CA ASP A 99 -18.05 -3.57 -3.68
C ASP A 99 -17.03 -2.75 -4.51
N LEU A 100 -16.63 -3.24 -5.69
CA LEU A 100 -15.62 -2.60 -6.56
C LEU A 100 -15.90 -1.13 -6.85
N GLU A 101 -17.17 -0.82 -7.07
CA GLU A 101 -17.62 0.53 -7.41
C GLU A 101 -17.43 1.53 -6.25
N LYS A 102 -17.44 1.07 -4.99
CA LYS A 102 -17.22 1.93 -3.82
C LYS A 102 -15.76 2.30 -3.62
N THR A 103 -14.84 1.51 -4.18
CA THR A 103 -13.40 1.66 -3.96
C THR A 103 -12.64 2.16 -5.18
N ARG A 104 -13.37 2.56 -6.24
CA ARG A 104 -12.80 3.19 -7.43
C ARG A 104 -11.98 4.40 -7.03
N ALA A 105 -10.76 4.41 -7.53
CA ALA A 105 -9.74 5.35 -7.13
C ALA A 105 -9.88 6.69 -7.81
N VAL A 106 -10.24 6.72 -9.10
CA VAL A 106 -10.30 7.97 -9.86
C VAL A 106 -11.30 8.96 -9.26
N PRO A 107 -12.55 8.55 -8.92
CA PRO A 107 -13.50 9.45 -8.24
C PRO A 107 -12.96 9.98 -6.90
N TYR A 108 -12.34 9.11 -6.11
CA TYR A 108 -11.75 9.48 -4.83
C TYR A 108 -10.62 10.50 -4.98
N LEU A 109 -9.69 10.23 -5.90
CA LEU A 109 -8.55 11.09 -6.19
C LEU A 109 -9.00 12.46 -6.70
N LYS A 110 -9.98 12.53 -7.62
CA LYS A 110 -10.53 13.81 -8.08
C LYS A 110 -11.10 14.67 -6.95
N LYS A 111 -11.70 14.04 -5.94
CA LYS A 111 -12.30 14.72 -4.78
C LYS A 111 -11.25 15.18 -3.75
N ARG A 112 -10.18 14.40 -3.56
CA ARG A 112 -9.24 14.55 -2.42
C ARG A 112 -7.84 15.03 -2.79
N MET A 113 -7.44 14.94 -4.06
CA MET A 113 -6.09 15.31 -4.51
C MET A 113 -5.96 16.82 -4.67
N VAL A 114 -4.97 17.40 -3.98
CA VAL A 114 -4.62 18.81 -4.09
C VAL A 114 -3.78 19.06 -5.34
N ARG A 115 -2.77 18.21 -5.57
CA ARG A 115 -1.92 18.25 -6.77
C ARG A 115 -1.13 16.95 -6.91
N GLN A 116 -0.61 16.72 -8.11
CA GLN A 116 0.41 15.72 -8.35
C GLN A 116 1.81 16.26 -8.00
N THR A 117 2.68 15.37 -7.56
CA THR A 117 4.06 15.59 -7.15
C THR A 117 4.89 14.35 -7.48
N GLY A 118 6.22 14.41 -7.41
CA GLY A 118 7.07 13.26 -7.71
C GLY A 118 8.53 13.64 -7.89
N CYS A 119 9.36 12.62 -8.07
CA CYS A 119 10.80 12.77 -8.29
C CYS A 119 11.18 12.98 -9.77
N CYS A 120 10.26 12.74 -10.71
CA CYS A 120 10.50 12.81 -12.15
C CYS A 120 9.31 13.47 -12.88
N PRO A 121 9.43 13.79 -14.19
CA PRO A 121 8.38 14.47 -14.96
C PRO A 121 7.01 13.78 -14.95
N LEU A 122 6.95 12.49 -14.61
CA LEU A 122 5.70 11.75 -14.48
C LEU A 122 4.83 12.17 -13.29
N SER A 123 5.41 12.82 -12.27
CA SER A 123 4.69 13.32 -11.08
C SER A 123 3.68 12.30 -10.50
N CYS A 124 4.15 11.08 -10.25
CA CYS A 124 3.30 9.93 -9.92
C CYS A 124 2.86 9.82 -8.45
N ILE A 125 3.08 10.85 -7.63
CA ILE A 125 2.71 10.92 -6.22
C ILE A 125 1.60 11.97 -6.05
N GLY A 126 0.55 11.68 -5.30
CA GLY A 126 -0.59 12.56 -5.09
C GLY A 126 -0.43 13.23 -3.74
N LEU A 127 -0.42 14.57 -3.72
CA LEU A 127 -0.59 15.31 -2.48
C LEU A 127 -2.09 15.35 -2.17
N MET A 128 -2.49 14.68 -1.10
CA MET A 128 -3.89 14.45 -0.76
C MET A 128 -4.29 15.25 0.47
N LYS A 129 -5.54 15.70 0.50
CA LYS A 129 -6.13 16.32 1.69
C LYS A 129 -7.50 15.71 1.95
N VAL A 130 -7.63 15.08 3.12
CA VAL A 130 -8.85 14.43 3.57
C VAL A 130 -9.34 15.15 4.84
N PRO A 131 -10.57 15.72 4.84
CA PRO A 131 -11.16 16.33 6.03
C PRO A 131 -11.20 15.36 7.20
N GLY A 132 -10.88 15.82 8.40
CA GLY A 132 -10.80 14.98 9.61
C GLY A 132 -9.52 14.15 9.74
N VAL A 133 -8.86 13.79 8.63
CA VAL A 133 -7.64 12.96 8.63
C VAL A 133 -6.37 13.79 8.48
N GLY A 134 -6.35 14.77 7.57
CA GLY A 134 -5.20 15.65 7.34
C GLY A 134 -4.65 15.63 5.91
N THR A 135 -3.37 15.95 5.78
CA THR A 135 -2.66 16.06 4.49
C THR A 135 -1.45 15.15 4.49
N SER A 136 -1.29 14.37 3.43
CA SER A 136 -0.12 13.50 3.24
C SER A 136 0.15 13.28 1.75
N VAL A 137 1.35 12.81 1.45
CA VAL A 137 1.66 12.25 0.14
C VAL A 137 1.11 10.83 0.07
N MET A 138 0.58 10.48 -1.09
CA MET A 138 -0.01 9.19 -1.35
C MET A 138 0.61 8.66 -2.62
N ARG A 139 1.19 7.46 -2.58
CA ARG A 139 1.71 6.76 -3.75
C ARG A 139 1.05 5.40 -3.78
N CYS A 140 0.23 5.09 -4.78
CA CYS A 140 -0.44 3.79 -5.00
C CYS A 140 -1.26 3.18 -3.83
N ASP A 141 -1.17 3.70 -2.60
CA ASP A 141 -1.29 2.89 -1.39
C ASP A 141 -2.49 3.11 -0.46
N PRO A 142 -3.56 3.90 -0.74
CA PRO A 142 -4.82 3.65 -0.04
C PRO A 142 -5.57 2.48 -0.69
N PHE A 143 -5.09 1.94 -1.81
CA PHE A 143 -5.71 0.86 -2.56
C PHE A 143 -4.86 -0.39 -2.40
N TRP A 144 -4.57 -0.84 -1.18
CA TRP A 144 -4.20 -2.25 -0.96
C TRP A 144 -5.03 -2.78 0.20
N TRP A 145 -5.30 -1.89 1.16
CA TRP A 145 -6.23 -2.10 2.26
C TRP A 145 -7.59 -2.60 1.79
N PRO A 146 -8.24 -2.03 0.75
CA PRO A 146 -9.56 -2.47 0.34
C PRO A 146 -9.56 -3.97 0.05
N TRP A 147 -9.12 -4.39 -1.14
CA TRP A 147 -8.88 -5.73 -1.64
C TRP A 147 -8.63 -6.79 -0.56
N GLN A 148 -7.61 -6.59 0.27
CA GLN A 148 -7.18 -7.60 1.23
C GLN A 148 -7.98 -7.63 2.53
N LEU A 149 -8.70 -6.54 2.83
CA LEU A 149 -9.43 -6.41 4.10
C LEU A 149 -10.94 -6.28 3.91
N TYR A 150 -11.46 -6.21 2.69
CA TYR A 150 -12.85 -5.81 2.42
C TYR A 150 -13.20 -4.38 2.89
N LEU A 151 -12.20 -3.50 2.99
CA LEU A 151 -12.36 -2.11 3.44
C LEU A 151 -12.92 -1.20 2.33
N THR A 152 -14.15 -0.73 2.48
CA THR A 152 -14.80 0.18 1.51
C THR A 152 -14.67 1.66 1.86
N ASP A 153 -14.26 2.00 3.09
CA ASP A 153 -13.99 3.37 3.51
C ASP A 153 -12.59 3.81 3.05
N LEU A 154 -12.56 4.56 1.95
CA LEU A 154 -11.31 5.09 1.38
C LEU A 154 -10.69 6.22 2.21
N ASP A 155 -11.46 6.95 3.05
CA ASP A 155 -10.89 7.94 3.95
C ASP A 155 -10.15 7.26 5.12
N LYS A 156 -10.70 6.15 5.65
CA LYS A 156 -9.99 5.27 6.60
C LYS A 156 -8.75 4.61 5.98
N SER A 157 -8.86 4.18 4.73
CA SER A 157 -7.70 3.64 3.97
C SER A 157 -6.58 4.68 3.82
N PHE A 158 -6.94 5.94 3.55
CA PHE A 158 -5.97 7.03 3.53
C PHE A 158 -5.40 7.33 4.93
N GLU A 159 -6.23 7.31 5.97
CA GLU A 159 -5.79 7.48 7.35
C GLU A 159 -4.73 6.45 7.74
N ALA A 160 -4.98 5.16 7.47
CA ALA A 160 -4.01 4.09 7.68
C ALA A 160 -2.70 4.33 6.92
N THR A 161 -2.79 4.72 5.65
CA THR A 161 -1.61 5.04 4.81
C THR A 161 -0.80 6.20 5.40
N ARG A 162 -1.48 7.26 5.87
CA ARG A 162 -0.85 8.40 6.52
C ARG A 162 -0.18 7.96 7.82
N LEU A 163 -0.85 7.19 8.67
CA LEU A 163 -0.29 6.70 9.93
C LEU A 163 0.96 5.84 9.69
N CYS A 164 0.94 4.93 8.71
CA CYS A 164 2.14 4.17 8.34
C CYS A 164 3.29 5.10 7.90
N SER A 165 2.99 6.15 7.13
CA SER A 165 3.99 7.15 6.73
C SER A 165 4.55 7.93 7.92
N ASP A 166 3.68 8.33 8.86
CA ASP A 166 4.04 9.09 10.06
C ASP A 166 4.88 8.25 11.04
N TYR A 167 4.54 6.96 11.19
CA TYR A 167 5.30 6.02 12.03
C TYR A 167 6.53 5.43 11.33
N GLY A 168 6.67 5.59 10.01
CA GLY A 168 7.75 4.98 9.23
C GLY A 168 7.60 3.46 9.10
N MET A 169 6.35 2.99 9.00
CA MET A 169 5.98 1.59 8.84
C MET A 169 5.68 1.27 7.38
N ASP A 170 5.93 0.02 7.02
CA ASP A 170 5.54 -0.51 5.73
C ASP A 170 4.06 -0.90 5.75
N ASN A 171 3.29 -0.32 4.85
CA ASN A 171 1.88 -0.65 4.69
C ASN A 171 1.64 -2.08 4.20
N GLN A 172 2.50 -2.59 3.31
CA GLN A 172 2.39 -3.95 2.76
C GLN A 172 2.63 -5.02 3.83
N ASP A 173 3.60 -4.75 4.71
CA ASP A 173 3.97 -5.63 5.81
C ASP A 173 2.91 -5.62 6.93
N ILE A 174 2.00 -4.63 6.95
CA ILE A 174 0.89 -4.53 7.90
C ILE A 174 -0.41 -5.12 7.36
N VAL A 175 -0.74 -4.89 6.08
CA VAL A 175 -2.03 -5.33 5.53
C VAL A 175 -2.20 -6.86 5.58
N THR A 176 -1.16 -7.64 5.32
CA THR A 176 -1.24 -9.11 5.39
C THR A 176 -1.50 -9.62 6.80
N PRO A 177 -0.78 -9.19 7.86
CA PRO A 177 -1.14 -9.57 9.23
C PRO A 177 -2.57 -9.17 9.61
N VAL A 178 -3.04 -7.98 9.21
CA VAL A 178 -4.42 -7.56 9.51
C VAL A 178 -5.43 -8.48 8.81
N SER A 179 -5.22 -8.78 7.53
CA SER A 179 -6.06 -9.71 6.76
C SER A 179 -6.08 -11.11 7.38
N TRP A 180 -4.93 -11.61 7.82
CA TRP A 180 -4.82 -12.89 8.53
C TRP A 180 -5.55 -12.85 9.88
N LEU A 181 -5.40 -11.80 10.68
CA LEU A 181 -6.15 -11.64 11.94
C LEU A 181 -7.66 -11.61 11.72
N MET A 182 -8.13 -10.93 10.66
CA MET A 182 -9.55 -10.92 10.30
C MET A 182 -10.06 -12.30 9.95
N GLN A 183 -9.27 -13.09 9.21
CA GLN A 183 -9.61 -14.49 8.98
C GLN A 183 -9.65 -15.30 10.27
N LEU A 184 -8.63 -15.18 11.14
CA LEU A 184 -8.59 -15.97 12.38
C LEU A 184 -9.79 -15.68 13.27
N TYR A 185 -10.26 -14.43 13.27
CA TYR A 185 -11.45 -14.00 14.00
C TYR A 185 -12.72 -14.59 13.37
N GLU A 186 -12.87 -14.51 12.05
CA GLU A 186 -13.98 -15.15 11.32
C GLU A 186 -14.04 -16.67 11.54
N ASP A 187 -12.88 -17.34 11.52
CA ASP A 187 -12.76 -18.78 11.72
C ASP A 187 -12.89 -19.19 13.22
N GLY A 188 -13.06 -18.22 14.14
CA GLY A 188 -13.20 -18.45 15.58
C GLY A 188 -11.94 -18.98 16.27
N ILE A 189 -10.77 -18.76 15.66
CA ILE A 189 -9.46 -19.17 16.18
C ILE A 189 -8.93 -18.17 17.22
N ILE A 190 -9.24 -16.88 17.02
CA ILE A 190 -8.97 -15.81 17.99
C ILE A 190 -10.28 -15.10 18.33
N THR A 191 -10.25 -14.36 19.43
CA THR A 191 -11.34 -13.48 19.90
C THR A 191 -10.83 -12.05 20.07
N GLU A 192 -11.71 -11.11 20.38
CA GLU A 192 -11.33 -9.73 20.70
C GLU A 192 -10.37 -9.62 21.89
N ASP A 193 -10.39 -10.59 22.83
CA ASP A 193 -9.44 -10.65 23.93
C ASP A 193 -7.98 -10.83 23.46
N ASP A 194 -7.77 -11.47 22.31
CA ASP A 194 -6.44 -11.64 21.70
C ASP A 194 -5.94 -10.35 21.01
N THR A 195 -6.84 -9.39 20.81
CA THR A 195 -6.61 -8.16 20.03
C THR A 195 -7.01 -6.91 20.81
N ASP A 196 -6.69 -6.90 22.11
CA ASP A 196 -6.87 -5.76 23.02
C ASP A 196 -8.33 -5.26 23.12
N GLY A 197 -9.30 -6.15 22.98
CA GLY A 197 -10.73 -5.87 23.00
C GLY A 197 -11.28 -5.31 21.69
N VAL A 198 -10.51 -5.37 20.59
CA VAL A 198 -10.93 -4.90 19.27
C VAL A 198 -11.29 -6.07 18.37
N PRO A 199 -12.55 -6.21 17.93
CA PRO A 199 -12.94 -7.29 17.03
C PRO A 199 -12.32 -7.10 15.65
N MET A 200 -11.70 -8.16 15.11
CA MET A 200 -11.05 -8.16 13.80
C MET A 200 -12.06 -8.52 12.71
N GLU A 201 -13.11 -7.73 12.58
CA GLU A 201 -14.12 -7.93 11.53
C GLU A 201 -13.59 -7.49 10.16
N TRP A 202 -13.91 -8.27 9.12
CA TRP A 202 -13.66 -7.87 7.74
C TRP A 202 -14.26 -6.48 7.44
N GLY A 203 -13.50 -5.65 6.75
CA GLY A 203 -13.87 -4.30 6.36
C GLY A 203 -13.72 -3.24 7.46
N SER A 204 -13.29 -3.63 8.66
CA SER A 204 -13.14 -2.70 9.78
C SER A 204 -11.89 -1.82 9.63
N GLY A 205 -12.12 -0.55 9.27
CA GLY A 205 -11.06 0.47 9.25
C GLY A 205 -10.53 0.80 10.65
N ASP A 206 -11.36 0.66 11.69
CA ASP A 206 -10.95 0.90 13.08
C ASP A 206 -10.03 -0.21 13.60
N ALA A 207 -10.30 -1.47 13.25
CA ALA A 207 -9.39 -2.58 13.55
C ALA A 207 -8.03 -2.40 12.88
N LEU A 208 -8.01 -1.98 11.61
CA LEU A 208 -6.77 -1.64 10.88
C LEU A 208 -5.97 -0.54 11.60
N ILE A 209 -6.61 0.57 11.95
CA ILE A 209 -5.97 1.69 12.66
C ILE A 209 -5.45 1.24 14.03
N HIS A 210 -6.22 0.42 14.74
CA HIS A 210 -5.83 -0.14 16.02
C HIS A 210 -4.53 -0.96 15.90
N VAL A 211 -4.45 -1.90 14.94
CA VAL A 211 -3.24 -2.70 14.68
C VAL A 211 -2.04 -1.79 14.41
N ILE A 212 -2.19 -0.77 13.56
CA ILE A 212 -1.10 0.18 13.25
C ILE A 212 -0.59 0.85 14.52
N HIS A 213 -1.48 1.36 15.37
CA HIS A 213 -1.09 1.99 16.64
C HIS A 213 -0.46 0.99 17.62
N SER A 214 -1.01 -0.22 17.74
CA SER A 214 -0.49 -1.25 18.65
C SER A 214 0.92 -1.68 18.26
N VAL A 215 1.20 -1.85 16.96
CA VAL A 215 2.54 -2.17 16.46
C VAL A 215 3.50 -0.99 16.63
N ALA A 216 3.12 0.21 16.18
CA ALA A 216 3.97 1.40 16.24
C ALA A 216 4.41 1.73 17.68
N ASN A 217 3.52 1.50 18.66
CA ASN A 217 3.77 1.80 20.06
C ASN A 217 4.17 0.57 20.89
N ARG A 218 4.31 -0.62 20.27
CA ARG A 218 4.62 -1.88 20.95
C ARG A 218 3.71 -2.14 22.17
N LYS A 219 2.38 -2.10 21.93
CA LYS A 219 1.35 -2.33 22.95
C LYS A 219 0.57 -3.60 22.66
N GLY A 220 0.19 -4.32 23.72
CA GLY A 220 -0.71 -5.48 23.62
C GLY A 220 -0.16 -6.58 22.71
N PHE A 221 -1.00 -7.12 21.84
CA PHE A 221 -0.56 -8.08 20.81
C PHE A 221 0.40 -7.45 19.78
N GLY A 222 0.33 -6.12 19.61
CA GLY A 222 1.18 -5.36 18.70
C GLY A 222 2.66 -5.41 19.02
N ASP A 223 3.05 -5.64 20.29
CA ASP A 223 4.47 -5.85 20.63
C ASP A 223 5.04 -7.13 20.00
N ALA A 224 4.29 -8.24 20.06
CA ALA A 224 4.68 -9.48 19.42
C ALA A 224 4.71 -9.35 17.89
N LEU A 225 3.77 -8.60 17.30
CA LEU A 225 3.76 -8.32 15.87
C LEU A 225 4.90 -7.39 15.43
N ALA A 226 5.29 -6.43 16.27
CA ALA A 226 6.43 -5.54 16.02
C ALA A 226 7.78 -6.29 15.96
N ASP A 227 7.86 -7.46 16.59
CA ASP A 227 9.00 -8.38 16.46
C ASP A 227 8.88 -9.33 15.25
N GLY A 228 7.79 -9.22 14.48
CA GLY A 228 7.53 -9.96 13.26
C GLY A 228 6.36 -10.93 13.37
N ILE A 229 5.69 -11.16 12.25
CA ILE A 229 4.43 -11.93 12.19
C ILE A 229 4.55 -13.37 12.73
N LEU A 230 5.73 -14.00 12.61
CA LEU A 230 5.98 -15.33 13.18
C LEU A 230 5.94 -15.35 14.72
N ASN A 231 6.33 -14.26 15.38
CA ASN A 231 6.29 -14.18 16.83
C ASN A 231 4.84 -14.07 17.31
N LEU A 232 4.01 -13.28 16.62
CA LEU A 232 2.58 -13.23 16.90
C LEU A 232 1.90 -14.58 16.61
N ALA A 233 2.18 -15.23 15.48
CA ALA A 233 1.59 -16.53 15.14
C ALA A 233 1.87 -17.62 16.18
N LYS A 234 3.12 -17.71 16.66
CA LYS A 234 3.46 -18.64 17.74
C LYS A 234 2.72 -18.34 19.03
N LYS A 235 2.49 -17.06 19.35
CA LYS A 235 1.74 -16.62 20.52
C LYS A 235 0.26 -16.99 20.42
N LEU A 236 -0.34 -16.85 19.23
CA LEU A 236 -1.74 -17.21 18.95
C LEU A 236 -1.95 -18.72 18.80
N GLY A 237 -0.88 -19.48 18.55
CA GLY A 237 -0.85 -20.93 18.63
C GLY A 237 -0.95 -21.66 17.28
N PRO A 238 -0.95 -23.01 17.30
CA PRO A 238 -0.71 -23.82 16.10
C PRO A 238 -1.74 -23.63 14.98
N LYS A 239 -3.00 -23.35 15.33
CA LYS A 239 -4.05 -23.10 14.32
C LYS A 239 -3.81 -21.78 13.59
N ALA A 240 -3.39 -20.74 14.32
CA ALA A 240 -3.04 -19.45 13.75
C ALA A 240 -1.81 -19.55 12.83
N GLU A 241 -0.78 -20.25 13.30
CA GLU A 241 0.47 -20.49 12.54
C GLU A 241 0.22 -21.28 11.25
N ALA A 242 -0.69 -22.26 11.25
CA ALA A 242 -1.03 -23.06 10.06
C ALA A 242 -1.70 -22.25 8.93
N LEU A 243 -2.30 -21.09 9.24
CA LEU A 243 -2.96 -20.22 8.27
C LEU A 243 -2.08 -19.02 7.86
N LEU A 244 -0.88 -18.90 8.42
CA LEU A 244 0.02 -17.79 8.13
C LEU A 244 0.80 -18.03 6.83
N ILE A 245 0.62 -17.14 5.86
CA ILE A 245 1.43 -17.13 4.63
C ILE A 245 2.67 -16.28 4.84
N HIS A 246 3.86 -16.86 4.70
CA HIS A 246 5.12 -16.13 4.74
C HIS A 246 6.24 -16.83 3.97
N ARG A 247 7.29 -16.09 3.63
CA ARG A 247 8.57 -16.62 3.15
C ARG A 247 9.69 -16.13 4.06
N ARG A 248 10.23 -17.03 4.90
CA ARG A 248 11.29 -16.72 5.87
C ARG A 248 10.95 -15.55 6.81
N GLY A 249 9.73 -15.53 7.34
CA GLY A 249 9.22 -14.47 8.23
C GLY A 249 8.78 -13.17 7.55
N ILE A 250 8.89 -13.07 6.23
CA ILE A 250 8.41 -11.92 5.45
C ILE A 250 7.08 -12.30 4.82
N VAL A 251 6.05 -11.47 4.99
CA VAL A 251 4.76 -11.71 4.33
C VAL A 251 4.91 -11.51 2.81
N PRO A 252 4.23 -12.32 1.99
CA PRO A 252 4.21 -12.04 0.57
C PRO A 252 3.51 -10.69 0.33
N ASN A 253 3.83 -10.05 -0.79
CA ASN A 253 2.94 -9.04 -1.33
C ASN A 253 1.57 -9.67 -1.58
N SER A 254 0.54 -8.84 -1.72
CA SER A 254 -0.82 -9.21 -2.09
C SER A 254 -0.93 -9.84 -3.48
N ASP A 255 0.10 -10.50 -4.01
CA ASP A 255 0.14 -11.19 -5.29
C ASP A 255 -0.28 -12.67 -5.12
N GLU A 256 -1.33 -13.08 -5.81
CA GLU A 256 -1.75 -14.48 -5.92
C GLU A 256 -0.93 -15.20 -6.98
N PHE A 257 0.11 -15.91 -6.55
CA PHE A 257 1.01 -16.60 -7.46
C PHE A 257 0.40 -17.87 -8.07
N ARG A 258 -0.64 -18.46 -7.45
CA ARG A 258 -1.26 -19.69 -7.97
C ARG A 258 -1.99 -19.44 -9.28
N ASN A 259 -2.38 -18.19 -9.53
CA ASN A 259 -3.05 -17.79 -10.77
C ASN A 259 -2.10 -17.17 -11.82
N GLN A 260 -0.78 -17.28 -11.63
CA GLN A 260 0.20 -16.80 -12.62
C GLN A 260 0.68 -17.98 -13.47
N THR A 261 0.50 -17.90 -14.79
CA THR A 261 1.14 -18.84 -15.72
C THR A 261 2.65 -18.59 -15.69
N GLY A 262 3.41 -19.63 -15.34
CA GLY A 262 4.88 -19.60 -15.27
C GLY A 262 5.57 -19.32 -16.60
#